data_AF-A0A3R8S3I4-F1
#
_entry.id   AF-A0A3R8S3I4-F1
#
_cell.length_a   1.000
_cell.length_b   1.000
_cell.length_c   1.000
_cell.angle_alpha   90.00
_cell.angle_beta   90.00
_cell.angle_gamma   90.00
#
_symmetry.space_group_name_H-M   'P 1'
#
loop_
_entity.id
_entity.type
_entity.pdbx_description
1 polymer ?
#
loop_
_entity_poly.entity_id
_entity_poly.type
_entity_poly.pdbx_seq_one_letter_code
_entity_poly.pdbx_strand_id
1 'polypeptide(L)' 'MKTQNSMSLLRGALQDAVDALQRCRACDIPESHIEDFVLLDWLTWEGGGLKLTTTGENVCRQVDTRAVAGVHRMRS' A
#
# COMPACT_ATOMS: atom_id res chain seq x y z
N MET A 1 13.43 0.52 -16.79
CA MET A 1 13.62 0.22 -15.35
C MET A 1 12.60 -0.83 -14.98
N LYS A 2 13.02 -1.96 -14.39
CA LYS A 2 12.17 -3.14 -14.19
C LYS A 2 11.57 -3.09 -12.79
N THR A 3 10.28 -2.81 -12.70
CA THR A 3 9.52 -2.95 -11.45
C THR A 3 9.40 -4.45 -11.15
N GLN A 4 10.33 -4.95 -10.33
CA GLN A 4 10.50 -6.37 -9.99
C GLN A 4 9.61 -6.79 -8.79
N ASN A 5 8.81 -5.85 -8.26
CA ASN A 5 7.98 -6.09 -7.09
C ASN A 5 6.69 -6.82 -7.48
N SER A 6 6.56 -8.05 -6.98
CA SER A 6 5.34 -8.84 -7.14
C SER A 6 4.15 -8.10 -6.49
N MET A 7 2.97 -8.16 -7.10
CA MET A 7 1.79 -7.42 -6.63
C MET A 7 1.36 -7.77 -5.20
N SER A 8 1.75 -8.94 -4.69
CA SER A 8 1.58 -9.33 -3.28
C SER A 8 2.53 -8.57 -2.34
N LEU A 9 3.78 -8.36 -2.75
CA LEU A 9 4.77 -7.59 -1.98
C LEU A 9 4.38 -6.12 -1.92
N LEU A 10 4.00 -5.51 -3.05
CA LEU A 10 3.52 -4.12 -3.08
C LEU A 10 2.32 -3.91 -2.18
N ARG A 11 1.40 -4.88 -2.14
CA ARG A 11 0.20 -4.82 -1.29
C ARG A 11 0.52 -4.84 0.21
N GLY A 12 1.46 -5.68 0.64
CA GLY A 12 1.94 -5.70 2.03
C GLY A 12 2.70 -4.43 2.37
N ALA A 13 3.61 -4.01 1.49
CA ALA A 13 4.39 -2.79 1.64
C ALA A 13 3.53 -1.52 1.61
N LEU A 14 2.39 -1.51 0.91
CA LEU A 14 1.46 -0.39 0.91
C LEU A 14 0.84 -0.17 2.30
N GLN A 15 0.48 -1.25 3.01
CA GLN A 15 -0.05 -1.13 4.37
C GLN A 15 0.98 -0.53 5.34
N ASP A 16 2.21 -1.01 5.25
CA ASP A 16 3.33 -0.50 6.04
C ASP A 16 3.63 0.98 5.69
N ALA A 17 3.64 1.30 4.39
CA ALA A 17 3.80 2.67 3.90
C ALA A 17 2.68 3.60 4.36
N VAL A 18 1.43 3.12 4.43
CA VAL A 18 0.28 3.90 4.93
C VAL A 18 0.41 4.15 6.44
N ASP A 19 0.81 3.15 7.23
CA ASP A 19 1.09 3.33 8.66
C ASP A 19 2.27 4.31 8.88
N ALA A 20 3.34 4.18 8.08
CA ALA A 20 4.47 5.10 8.11
C ALA A 20 4.05 6.52 7.74
N LEU A 21 3.22 6.73 6.71
CA LEU A 21 2.67 8.04 6.34
C LEU A 21 1.83 8.64 7.46
N GLN A 22 0.95 7.85 8.10
CA GLN A 22 0.15 8.30 9.25
C GLN A 22 1.02 8.70 10.45
N ARG A 23 2.16 8.05 10.64
CA ARG A 23 3.14 8.37 11.70
C ARG A 23 4.12 9.49 11.31
N CYS A 24 3.92 10.15 10.17
CA CYS A 24 4.85 11.12 9.58
C CYS A 24 6.26 10.56 9.35
N ARG A 25 6.39 9.25 9.10
CA ARG A 25 7.63 8.52 8.82
C ARG A 25 7.72 8.08 7.36
N ALA A 26 7.28 8.93 6.43
CA ALA A 26 7.40 8.65 5.00
C ALA A 26 8.85 8.37 4.55
N CYS A 27 9.83 8.89 5.30
CA CYS A 27 11.27 8.66 5.11
C CYS A 27 11.73 7.22 5.39
N ASP A 28 10.94 6.40 6.08
CA ASP A 28 11.25 4.98 6.33
C ASP A 28 10.90 4.10 5.11
N ILE A 29 10.08 4.63 4.19
CA ILE A 29 9.63 3.92 3.00
C ILE A 29 10.74 3.98 1.94
N PRO A 30 11.15 2.85 1.34
CA PRO A 30 12.17 2.86 0.29
C PRO A 30 11.69 3.66 -0.92
N GLU A 31 12.54 4.53 -1.47
CA GLU A 31 12.20 5.34 -2.65
C GLU A 31 11.70 4.48 -3.82
N SER A 32 12.29 3.30 -4.03
CA SER A 32 11.83 2.36 -5.07
C SER A 32 10.37 1.92 -4.89
N HIS A 33 9.88 1.78 -3.65
CA HIS A 33 8.47 1.50 -3.38
C HIS A 33 7.60 2.73 -3.61
N ILE A 34 8.07 3.91 -3.22
CA ILE A 34 7.35 5.18 -3.45
C ILE A 34 7.13 5.39 -4.95
N GLU A 35 8.17 5.20 -5.77
CA GLU A 35 8.07 5.29 -7.22
C GLU A 35 7.06 4.28 -7.80
N ASP A 36 7.11 3.03 -7.36
CA ASP A 36 6.13 2.00 -7.73
C ASP A 36 4.69 2.41 -7.35
N PHE A 37 4.48 2.92 -6.13
CA PHE A 37 3.17 3.33 -5.65
C PHE A 37 2.62 4.55 -6.40
N VAL A 38 3.48 5.50 -6.75
CA VAL A 38 3.10 6.67 -7.55
C VAL A 38 2.80 6.27 -8.99
N LEU A 39 3.58 5.36 -9.58
CA LEU A 39 3.31 4.81 -10.91
C LEU A 39 2.00 4.03 -10.98
N LEU A 40 1.62 3.36 -9.90
CA LEU A 40 0.38 2.59 -9.80
C LEU A 40 -0.85 3.41 -9.40
N ASP A 41 -0.71 4.74 -9.27
CA ASP A 41 -1.76 5.65 -8.80
C ASP A 41 -2.24 5.34 -7.37
N TRP A 42 -1.45 4.62 -6.57
CA TRP A 42 -1.80 4.27 -5.18
C TRP A 42 -1.44 5.38 -4.20
N LEU A 43 -0.35 6.10 -4.48
CA LEU A 43 0.06 7.31 -3.78
C LEU A 43 0.19 8.44 -4.80
N THR A 44 -0.07 9.66 -4.37
CA THR A 44 0.16 10.85 -5.18
C THR A 44 1.03 11.85 -4.44
N TRP A 45 1.85 12.57 -5.20
CA TRP A 45 2.59 13.73 -4.70
C TRP A 45 1.66 14.95 -4.76
N GLU A 46 1.23 15.41 -3.60
CA GLU A 46 0.36 16.57 -3.44
C GLU A 46 1.07 17.60 -2.54
N GLY A 47 1.36 18.78 -3.08
CA GLY A 47 1.86 19.93 -2.31
C GLY A 47 3.17 19.70 -1.53
N GLY A 48 4.02 18.77 -1.98
CA GLY A 48 5.28 18.42 -1.31
C GLY A 48 5.19 17.28 -0.29
N GLY A 49 4.01 16.65 -0.16
CA GLY A 49 3.81 15.45 0.63
C GLY A 49 3.26 14.29 -0.19
N LEU A 50 3.48 13.07 0.31
CA LEU A 50 2.82 11.88 -0.21
C LEU A 50 1.44 11.75 0.42
N LYS A 51 0.43 11.58 -0.43
CA LYS A 51 -0.96 11.39 -0.02
C LYS A 51 -1.51 10.09 -0.58
N LEU A 52 -2.28 9.39 0.23
CA LEU A 52 -3.00 8.20 -0.19
C LEU A 52 -4.14 8.57 -1.13
N THR A 53 -4.24 7.89 -2.27
CA THR A 53 -5.35 8.05 -3.21
C THR A 53 -6.48 7.05 -2.90
N THR A 54 -7.65 7.29 -3.48
CA THR A 54 -8.79 6.36 -3.43
C THR A 54 -8.41 4.96 -3.95
N THR A 55 -7.54 4.89 -4.95
CA THR A 55 -7.05 3.62 -5.51
C THR A 55 -6.23 2.85 -4.48
N GLY A 56 -5.27 3.50 -3.82
CA GLY A 56 -4.45 2.90 -2.77
C GLY A 56 -5.29 2.45 -1.57
N GLU A 57 -6.28 3.24 -1.18
CA GLU A 57 -7.21 2.91 -0.10
C GLU A 57 -8.04 1.66 -0.42
N ASN A 58 -8.56 1.55 -1.66
CA ASN A 58 -9.29 0.36 -2.12
C ASN A 58 -8.39 -0.88 -2.19
N VAL A 59 -7.12 -0.73 -2.57
CA VAL A 59 -6.15 -1.83 -2.55
C VAL A 59 -5.88 -2.28 -1.12
N CYS A 60 -5.65 -1.35 -0.18
CA CYS A 60 -5.48 -1.66 1.24
C CYS A 60 -6.69 -2.42 1.78
N ARG A 61 -7.90 -1.94 1.47
CA ARG A 61 -9.16 -2.60 1.84
C ARG A 61 -9.28 -4.00 1.26
N GLN A 62 -8.88 -4.23 0.00
CA GLN A 62 -8.89 -5.55 -0.64
C GLN A 62 -7.91 -6.54 0.01
N VAL A 63 -6.77 -6.07 0.51
CA VAL A 63 -5.79 -6.90 1.23
C VAL A 63 -6.36 -7.31 2.58
N ASP A 64 -6.96 -6.38 3.30
CA ASP A 64 -7.64 -6.65 4.57
C ASP A 64 -8.80 -7.64 4.37
N THR A 65 -9.65 -7.43 3.36
CA THR A 65 -10.73 -8.37 3.03
C THR A 65 -10.23 -9.77 2.66
N ARG A 66 -9.11 -9.87 1.94
CA ARG A 66 -8.48 -11.17 1.62
C ARG A 66 -7.99 -11.87 2.90
N ALA A 67 -7.40 -11.12 3.83
CA ALA A 67 -6.94 -11.66 5.10
C ALA A 67 -8.12 -12.14 5.96
N VAL A 68 -9.20 -11.37 6.07
CA VAL A 68 -10.36 -11.75 6.90
C VAL A 68 -11.23 -12.85 6.27
N ALA A 69 -11.29 -12.96 4.93
CA ALA A 69 -12.03 -14.01 4.25
C ALA A 69 -11.45 -15.43 4.48
N GLY A 70 -10.18 -15.53 4.88
CA GLY A 70 -9.56 -16.80 5.28
C GLY A 70 -9.96 -17.27 6.68
N VAL A 71 -10.49 -16.39 7.53
CA VAL A 71 -10.74 -16.70 8.95
C VAL A 71 -12.21 -17.10 9.22
N HIS A 72 -13.12 -16.87 8.28
CA HIS A 72 -14.57 -17.13 8.47
C HIS A 72 -15.05 -18.51 7.99
N ARG A 73 -14.15 -19.45 7.65
CA ARG A 73 -14.55 -20.78 7.12
C ARG A 73 -14.40 -21.95 8.11
N MET A 74 -14.39 -21.70 9.42
CA MET A 74 -14.28 -22.77 10.42
C MET A 74 -15.22 -22.58 11.60
N ARG A 75 -16.53 -22.44 11.35
CA ARG A 75 -17.59 -22.74 12.33
C ARG A 75 -18.86 -23.21 11.60
N SER A 76 -18.98 -24.51 11.37
CA SER A 76 -20.23 -25.30 11.33
C SER A 76 -19.90 -26.77 11.22
#